data_AF-A0A7W5DVX6-F1
#
_entry.id   AF-A0A7W5DVX6-F1
#
_cell.length_a   1.000
_cell.length_b   1.000
_cell.length_c   1.000
_cell.angle_alpha   90.00
_cell.angle_beta   90.00
_cell.angle_gamma   90.00
#
_symmetry.space_group_name_H-M   'P 1'
#
loop_
_entity.id
_entity.type
_entity.pdbx_description
1 polymer ?
#
loop_
_entity_poly.entity_id
_entity_poly.type
_entity_poly.pdbx_seq_one_letter_code
_entity_poly.pdbx_strand_id
1 'polypeptide(L)'
;MINRYNDPVLWKLIVGQPKIGGLVAGADYLLNFWEELQNWEKLPKKWQSSERSLTRSRDLGLFLQKLAIAEKVRKEIKGISEDILGAYFYGSESKIEIYWIAIAMTAAMADVRIEDLTIVVLIHELAHGYTHLGKDIDGGEWQTDGFLGSDAEVKEGLAQFYTHAITESLALRTPGPRLAYEAFLEMQGGPYLAHLKWLKQHPNRTGEIVRFTMVAARSGGEVKHVEWLKQMRKSGSSLGKKSKQPAGST
;
A
#
# COMPACT_ATOMS: atom_id res chain seq x y z
N MET A 1 -22.24 -4.62 2.85
CA MET A 1 -21.36 -5.79 2.57
C MET A 1 -21.04 -6.64 3.81
N ILE A 2 -20.96 -6.07 5.03
CA ILE A 2 -20.63 -6.78 6.29
C ILE A 2 -21.67 -7.85 6.71
N ASN A 3 -22.94 -7.74 6.29
CA ASN A 3 -24.02 -8.64 6.72
C ASN A 3 -24.01 -10.08 6.14
N ARG A 4 -23.09 -10.44 5.23
CA ARG A 4 -23.03 -11.80 4.66
C ARG A 4 -22.08 -12.77 5.37
N TYR A 5 -21.28 -12.26 6.32
CA TYR A 5 -20.37 -13.04 7.15
C TYR A 5 -20.66 -12.79 8.62
N ASN A 6 -21.81 -13.29 9.09
CA ASN A 6 -22.11 -13.43 10.52
C ASN A 6 -21.35 -14.62 11.13
N ASP A 7 -20.08 -14.79 10.76
CA ASP A 7 -19.20 -15.75 11.42
C ASP A 7 -18.23 -14.98 12.34
N PRO A 8 -18.60 -14.78 13.62
CA PRO A 8 -17.76 -14.07 14.57
C PRO A 8 -16.44 -14.80 14.86
N VAL A 9 -16.34 -16.10 14.56
CA VAL A 9 -15.09 -16.87 14.73
C VAL A 9 -14.13 -16.52 13.59
N LEU A 10 -14.61 -16.48 12.35
CA LEU A 10 -13.81 -16.07 11.21
C LEU A 10 -13.20 -14.67 11.41
N TRP A 11 -14.00 -13.70 11.87
CA TRP A 11 -13.49 -12.35 12.15
C TRP A 11 -12.45 -12.31 13.26
N LYS A 12 -12.63 -13.10 14.33
CA LYS A 12 -11.62 -13.24 15.38
C LYS A 12 -10.33 -13.84 14.87
N LEU A 13 -10.40 -14.82 13.95
CA LEU A 13 -9.23 -15.42 13.32
C LEU A 13 -8.53 -14.41 12.39
N ILE A 14 -9.28 -13.61 11.63
CA ILE A 14 -8.72 -12.55 10.76
C ILE A 14 -7.98 -11.51 11.59
N VAL A 15 -8.63 -10.94 12.61
CA VAL A 15 -8.00 -9.94 13.50
C VAL A 15 -6.86 -10.55 14.32
N GLY A 16 -6.96 -11.84 14.64
CA GLY A 16 -5.94 -12.60 15.37
C GLY A 16 -4.74 -13.05 14.55
N GLN A 17 -4.71 -12.79 13.23
CA GLN A 17 -3.65 -13.29 12.33
C GLN A 17 -2.23 -13.04 12.83
N PRO A 18 -1.84 -11.83 13.26
CA PRO A 18 -0.48 -11.59 13.75
C PRO A 18 -0.11 -12.45 14.97
N LYS A 19 -1.08 -12.72 15.85
CA LYS A 19 -0.88 -13.57 17.03
C LYS A 19 -0.71 -15.04 16.65
N ILE A 20 -1.48 -15.51 15.68
CA ILE A 20 -1.39 -16.88 15.17
C ILE A 20 -0.06 -17.06 14.41
N GLY A 21 0.35 -16.06 13.60
CA GLY A 21 1.64 -16.02 12.93
C GLY A 21 2.81 -16.05 13.90
N GLY A 22 2.77 -15.24 14.97
CA GLY A 22 3.77 -15.27 16.03
C GLY A 22 3.86 -16.63 16.74
N LEU A 23 2.74 -17.32 16.93
CA LEU A 23 2.72 -18.69 17.46
C LEU A 23 3.39 -19.68 16.50
N VAL A 24 3.13 -19.59 15.20
CA VAL A 24 3.77 -20.44 14.19
C VAL A 24 5.28 -20.19 14.15
N ALA A 25 5.69 -18.94 14.03
CA ALA A 25 7.10 -18.55 13.97
C ALA A 25 7.87 -18.96 15.24
N GLY A 26 7.27 -18.77 16.42
CA GLY A 26 7.85 -19.20 17.69
C GLY A 26 7.97 -20.73 17.80
N ALA A 27 6.97 -21.47 17.32
CA ALA A 27 7.02 -22.92 17.29
C ALA A 27 8.09 -23.44 16.32
N ASP A 28 8.19 -22.86 15.12
CA ASP A 28 9.25 -23.19 14.14
C ASP A 28 10.64 -22.89 14.71
N TYR A 29 10.82 -21.75 15.36
CA TYR A 29 12.07 -21.41 16.02
C TYR A 29 12.48 -22.49 17.03
N LEU A 30 11.58 -22.89 17.93
CA LEU A 30 11.86 -23.91 18.94
C LEU A 30 12.09 -25.31 18.33
N LEU A 31 11.37 -25.65 17.25
CA LEU A 31 11.55 -26.93 16.55
C LEU A 31 12.93 -27.02 15.88
N ASN A 32 13.46 -25.91 15.36
CA ASN A 32 14.75 -25.89 14.65
C ASN A 32 15.95 -26.29 15.52
N PHE A 33 15.86 -26.15 16.84
CA PHE A 33 16.89 -26.59 17.78
C PHE A 33 16.32 -27.50 18.88
N TRP A 34 15.22 -28.21 18.58
CA TRP A 34 14.55 -29.05 19.58
C TRP A 34 15.49 -30.13 20.14
N GLU A 35 16.39 -30.67 19.34
CA GLU A 35 17.38 -31.66 19.80
C GLU A 35 18.31 -31.12 20.90
N GLU A 36 18.68 -29.85 20.84
CA GLU A 36 19.45 -29.19 21.88
C GLU A 36 18.56 -28.88 23.09
N LEU A 37 17.34 -28.40 22.83
CA LEU A 37 16.39 -28.00 23.87
C LEU A 37 15.92 -29.19 24.72
N GLN A 38 15.68 -30.36 24.13
CA GLN A 38 15.26 -31.58 24.85
C GLN A 38 16.35 -32.09 25.80
N ASN A 39 17.62 -31.87 25.44
CA ASN A 39 18.79 -32.26 26.23
C ASN A 39 19.19 -31.19 27.25
N TRP A 40 18.53 -30.03 27.24
CA TRP A 40 18.82 -28.95 28.17
C TRP A 40 18.44 -29.35 29.60
N GLU A 41 19.41 -29.38 30.50
CA GLU A 41 19.23 -29.81 31.90
C GLU A 41 18.15 -29.00 32.65
N LYS A 42 17.94 -27.74 32.24
CA LYS A 42 16.93 -26.86 32.85
C LYS A 42 15.52 -27.11 32.31
N LEU A 43 15.36 -27.84 31.20
CA LEU A 43 14.05 -28.20 30.70
C LEU A 43 13.45 -29.29 31.59
N PRO A 44 12.27 -29.07 32.22
CA PRO A 44 11.65 -30.10 33.04
C PRO A 44 11.43 -31.39 32.26
N LYS A 45 11.80 -32.54 32.84
CA LYS A 45 11.72 -33.86 32.18
C LYS A 45 10.38 -34.16 31.50
N LYS A 46 9.27 -33.73 32.11
CA LYS A 46 7.91 -33.89 31.56
C LYS A 46 7.70 -33.21 30.20
N TRP A 47 8.53 -32.24 29.85
CA TRP A 47 8.45 -31.49 28.60
C TRP A 47 9.47 -31.91 27.55
N GLN A 48 10.44 -32.77 27.88
CA GLN A 48 11.49 -33.22 26.96
C GLN A 48 10.93 -34.00 25.75
N SER A 49 9.72 -34.57 25.88
CA SER A 49 9.01 -35.26 24.80
C SER A 49 7.92 -34.42 24.10
N SER A 50 7.95 -33.08 24.27
CA SER A 50 6.88 -32.19 23.77
C SER A 50 6.97 -31.86 22.28
N GLU A 51 7.97 -32.37 21.56
CA GLU A 51 8.16 -32.09 20.12
C GLU A 51 6.86 -32.25 19.33
N ARG A 52 6.17 -33.40 19.50
CA ARG A 52 4.91 -33.67 18.81
C ARG A 52 3.81 -32.66 19.13
N SER A 53 3.75 -32.20 20.37
CA SER A 53 2.77 -31.19 20.81
C SER A 53 3.08 -29.82 20.21
N LEU A 54 4.37 -29.48 20.11
CA LEU A 54 4.84 -28.25 19.50
C LEU A 54 4.56 -28.25 17.99
N THR A 55 4.89 -29.34 17.28
CA THR A 55 4.55 -29.56 15.87
C THR A 55 3.05 -29.46 15.61
N ARG A 56 2.22 -30.09 16.46
CA ARG A 56 0.76 -30.00 16.34
C ARG A 56 0.22 -28.58 16.54
N SER A 57 0.83 -27.82 17.44
CA SER A 57 0.46 -26.41 17.68
C SER A 57 0.82 -25.55 16.47
N ARG A 58 2.01 -25.75 15.88
CA ARG A 58 2.40 -25.12 14.61
C ARG A 58 1.43 -25.46 13.49
N ASP A 59 1.10 -26.74 13.31
CA ASP A 59 0.18 -27.22 12.28
C ASP A 59 -1.21 -26.61 12.38
N LEU A 60 -1.76 -26.58 13.60
CA LEU A 60 -3.04 -25.94 13.85
C LEU A 60 -2.96 -24.44 13.55
N GLY A 61 -1.88 -23.77 13.97
CA GLY A 61 -1.62 -22.37 13.64
C GLY A 61 -1.64 -22.13 12.13
N LEU A 62 -0.86 -22.89 11.35
CA LEU A 62 -0.83 -22.81 9.89
C LEU A 62 -2.20 -23.05 9.25
N PHE A 63 -2.96 -24.02 9.77
CA PHE A 63 -4.31 -24.31 9.29
C PHE A 63 -5.27 -23.13 9.56
N LEU A 64 -5.26 -22.59 10.79
CA LEU A 64 -6.08 -21.44 11.17
C LEU A 64 -5.70 -20.19 10.38
N GLN A 65 -4.41 -19.99 10.09
CA GLN A 65 -3.97 -18.89 9.23
C GLN A 65 -4.55 -19.04 7.82
N LYS A 66 -4.48 -20.23 7.23
CA LYS A 66 -5.09 -20.51 5.91
C LYS A 66 -6.60 -20.31 5.91
N LEU A 67 -7.29 -20.65 7.00
CA LEU A 67 -8.73 -20.44 7.13
C LEU A 67 -9.11 -18.95 7.23
N ALA A 68 -8.35 -18.15 8.00
CA ALA A 68 -8.63 -16.71 8.08
C ALA A 68 -8.17 -15.95 6.84
N ILE A 69 -7.13 -16.41 6.15
CA ILE A 69 -6.80 -16.00 4.78
C ILE A 69 -7.66 -16.82 3.81
N ALA A 70 -8.95 -17.03 4.11
CA ALA A 70 -9.86 -17.54 3.11
C ALA A 70 -9.79 -16.55 1.95
N GLU A 71 -9.33 -17.04 0.79
CA GLU A 71 -9.10 -16.31 -0.47
C GLU A 71 -10.26 -15.36 -0.82
N LYS A 72 -11.45 -15.66 -0.31
CA LYS A 72 -12.67 -14.87 -0.42
C LYS A 72 -12.65 -13.52 0.32
N VAL A 73 -12.08 -13.40 1.52
CA VAL A 73 -11.95 -12.11 2.22
C VAL A 73 -10.95 -11.22 1.49
N ARG A 74 -9.82 -11.79 1.05
CA ARG A 74 -8.83 -11.07 0.21
C ARG A 74 -9.44 -10.64 -1.13
N LYS A 75 -10.26 -11.49 -1.76
CA LYS A 75 -11.00 -11.16 -3.00
C LYS A 75 -12.04 -10.07 -2.77
N GLU A 76 -12.77 -10.10 -1.65
CA GLU A 76 -13.77 -9.09 -1.33
C GLU A 76 -13.10 -7.74 -1.05
N ILE A 77 -11.99 -7.70 -0.30
CA ILE A 77 -11.20 -6.47 -0.10
C ILE A 77 -10.61 -5.96 -1.42
N LYS A 78 -10.08 -6.85 -2.27
CA LYS A 78 -9.62 -6.50 -3.64
C LYS A 78 -10.74 -5.92 -4.50
N GLY A 79 -11.98 -6.29 -4.22
CA GLY A 79 -13.17 -5.79 -4.92
C GLY A 79 -13.69 -4.46 -4.37
N ILE A 80 -13.19 -3.98 -3.23
CA ILE A 80 -13.55 -2.66 -2.72
C ILE A 80 -12.69 -1.63 -3.43
N SER A 81 -13.28 -0.95 -4.41
CA SER A 81 -12.66 0.14 -5.15
C SER A 81 -12.81 1.50 -4.46
N GLU A 82 -13.37 1.53 -3.25
CA GLU A 82 -13.63 2.74 -2.48
C GLU A 82 -12.56 2.95 -1.40
N ASP A 83 -12.34 4.21 -1.05
CA ASP A 83 -11.43 4.73 -0.04
C ASP A 83 -11.83 4.27 1.38
N ILE A 84 -11.53 3.00 1.69
CA ILE A 84 -11.95 2.33 2.94
C ILE A 84 -11.02 2.56 4.13
N LEU A 85 -9.81 3.07 3.91
CA LEU A 85 -8.82 3.25 4.97
C LEU A 85 -8.70 4.71 5.42
N GLY A 86 -8.99 5.63 4.53
CA GLY A 86 -9.03 7.07 4.74
C GLY A 86 -9.68 7.69 3.51
N ALA A 87 -10.05 8.96 3.58
CA ALA A 87 -10.63 9.67 2.46
C ALA A 87 -10.27 11.15 2.49
N TYR A 88 -9.96 11.69 1.31
CA TYR A 88 -9.86 13.11 1.07
C TYR A 88 -11.22 13.71 0.67
N PHE A 89 -11.73 14.61 1.48
CA PHE A 89 -12.94 15.39 1.21
C PHE A 89 -12.59 16.81 0.76
N TYR A 90 -13.39 17.33 -0.16
CA TYR A 90 -13.27 18.67 -0.74
C TYR A 90 -14.65 19.34 -0.79
N GLY A 91 -14.69 20.68 -0.85
CA GLY A 91 -15.92 21.47 -0.80
C GLY A 91 -15.68 22.85 -0.17
N SER A 92 -16.56 23.27 0.74
CA SER A 92 -16.38 24.52 1.51
C SER A 92 -15.13 24.48 2.41
N GLU A 93 -14.74 23.29 2.87
CA GLU A 93 -13.49 23.03 3.57
C GLU A 93 -12.93 21.68 3.09
N SER A 94 -11.64 21.66 2.77
CA SER A 94 -10.92 20.43 2.43
C SER A 94 -10.37 19.76 3.68
N LYS A 95 -10.63 18.47 3.84
CA LYS A 95 -10.21 17.68 5.01
C LYS A 95 -9.82 16.26 4.63
N ILE A 96 -9.00 15.65 5.47
CA ILE A 96 -8.65 14.23 5.39
C ILE A 96 -9.23 13.53 6.61
N GLU A 97 -9.93 12.42 6.38
CA GLU A 97 -10.36 11.52 7.44
C GLU A 97 -9.58 10.21 7.35
N ILE A 98 -9.22 9.65 8.50
CA ILE A 98 -8.44 8.42 8.63
C ILE A 98 -9.26 7.43 9.44
N TYR A 99 -9.56 6.27 8.86
CA TYR A 99 -10.45 5.27 9.47
C TYR A 99 -9.66 4.22 10.22
N TRP A 100 -9.28 4.56 11.46
CA TRP A 100 -8.38 3.76 12.31
C TRP A 100 -8.75 2.28 12.45
N ILE A 101 -10.03 1.93 12.58
CA ILE A 101 -10.46 0.52 12.70
C ILE A 101 -10.24 -0.24 11.39
N ALA A 102 -10.55 0.36 10.24
CA ALA A 102 -10.33 -0.26 8.95
C ALA A 102 -8.83 -0.45 8.68
N ILE A 103 -8.00 0.54 9.07
CA ILE A 103 -6.54 0.44 9.03
C ILE A 103 -6.05 -0.68 9.94
N ALA A 104 -6.53 -0.78 11.18
CA ALA A 104 -6.14 -1.83 12.11
C ALA A 104 -6.40 -3.24 11.54
N MET A 105 -7.58 -3.44 10.96
CA MET A 105 -7.96 -4.71 10.33
C MET A 105 -7.07 -5.01 9.13
N THR A 106 -6.83 -4.02 8.27
CA THR A 106 -6.01 -4.21 7.07
C THR A 106 -4.55 -4.44 7.40
N ALA A 107 -4.00 -3.74 8.41
CA ALA A 107 -2.65 -3.94 8.91
C ALA A 107 -2.47 -5.37 9.44
N ALA A 108 -3.45 -5.87 10.22
CA ALA A 108 -3.43 -7.25 10.69
C ALA A 108 -3.49 -8.28 9.54
N MET A 109 -4.23 -7.98 8.47
CA MET A 109 -4.34 -8.84 7.29
C MET A 109 -3.09 -8.82 6.40
N ALA A 110 -2.43 -7.68 6.30
CA ALA A 110 -1.18 -7.50 5.57
C ALA A 110 0.06 -7.93 6.38
N ASP A 111 -0.12 -8.29 7.66
CA ASP A 111 0.94 -8.60 8.63
C ASP A 111 1.96 -7.45 8.78
N VAL A 112 1.45 -6.23 8.94
CA VAL A 112 2.25 -5.03 9.10
C VAL A 112 1.84 -4.25 10.34
N ARG A 113 2.72 -3.35 10.80
CA ARG A 113 2.40 -2.49 11.93
C ARG A 113 1.29 -1.51 11.56
N ILE A 114 0.37 -1.32 12.50
CA ILE A 114 -0.73 -0.36 12.33
C ILE A 114 -0.22 1.07 12.12
N GLU A 115 0.86 1.47 12.81
CA GLU A 115 1.42 2.81 12.65
C GLU A 115 2.00 3.01 11.23
N ASP A 116 2.69 1.99 10.71
CA ASP A 116 3.29 2.04 9.38
C ASP A 116 2.21 2.13 8.29
N LEU A 117 1.15 1.32 8.39
CA LEU A 117 0.03 1.41 7.44
C LEU A 117 -0.73 2.75 7.59
N THR A 118 -0.88 3.27 8.81
CA THR A 118 -1.50 4.58 9.03
C THR A 118 -0.73 5.69 8.34
N ILE A 119 0.61 5.65 8.39
CA ILE A 119 1.47 6.60 7.68
C ILE A 119 1.25 6.48 6.16
N VAL A 120 1.20 5.26 5.62
CA VAL A 120 0.96 5.02 4.18
C VAL A 120 -0.37 5.62 3.74
N VAL A 121 -1.45 5.37 4.49
CA VAL A 121 -2.79 5.90 4.17
C VAL A 121 -2.79 7.43 4.26
N LEU A 122 -2.21 8.01 5.31
CA LEU A 122 -2.13 9.46 5.45
C LEU A 122 -1.37 10.11 4.28
N ILE A 123 -0.24 9.51 3.86
CA ILE A 123 0.51 9.99 2.70
C ILE A 123 -0.35 9.94 1.43
N HIS A 124 -1.10 8.85 1.22
CA HIS A 124 -1.98 8.68 0.07
C HIS A 124 -3.09 9.74 0.03
N GLU A 125 -3.78 9.97 1.15
CA GLU A 125 -4.83 11.00 1.22
C GLU A 125 -4.25 12.42 1.07
N LEU A 126 -3.07 12.67 1.62
CA LEU A 126 -2.36 13.93 1.41
C LEU A 126 -1.97 14.10 -0.05
N ALA A 127 -1.55 13.04 -0.73
CA ALA A 127 -1.22 13.09 -2.15
C ALA A 127 -2.45 13.45 -3.00
N HIS A 128 -3.64 12.94 -2.68
CA HIS A 128 -4.89 13.40 -3.26
C HIS A 128 -5.10 14.91 -3.04
N GLY A 129 -4.98 15.36 -1.79
CA GLY A 129 -5.13 16.78 -1.42
C GLY A 129 -4.13 17.70 -2.13
N TYR A 130 -2.85 17.36 -2.14
CA TYR A 130 -1.80 18.15 -2.82
C TYR A 130 -1.90 18.09 -4.34
N THR A 131 -2.41 17.01 -4.92
CA THR A 131 -2.65 16.91 -6.36
C THR A 131 -3.82 17.79 -6.78
N HIS A 132 -4.86 17.90 -5.95
CA HIS A 132 -6.00 18.78 -6.20
C HIS A 132 -5.66 20.25 -5.93
N LEU A 133 -5.27 20.58 -4.68
CA LEU A 133 -5.13 21.96 -4.19
C LEU A 133 -3.71 22.54 -4.30
N GLY A 134 -2.71 21.71 -4.59
CA GLY A 134 -1.34 22.19 -4.69
C GLY A 134 -1.21 23.18 -5.85
N LYS A 135 -0.57 24.32 -5.61
CA LYS A 135 -0.38 25.34 -6.63
C LYS A 135 0.92 25.14 -7.39
N ASP A 136 0.84 25.30 -8.71
CA ASP A 136 2.01 25.38 -9.57
C ASP A 136 2.76 26.70 -9.32
N ILE A 137 3.98 26.84 -9.86
CA ILE A 137 4.78 28.06 -9.71
C ILE A 137 4.05 29.32 -10.24
N ASP A 138 3.17 29.12 -11.21
CA ASP A 138 2.34 30.16 -11.82
C ASP A 138 1.01 30.37 -11.06
N GLY A 139 0.84 29.74 -9.90
CA GLY A 139 -0.35 29.87 -9.04
C GLY A 139 -1.56 29.03 -9.48
N GLY A 140 -1.44 28.27 -10.57
CA GLY A 140 -2.50 27.39 -11.07
C GLY A 140 -2.76 26.19 -10.16
N GLU A 141 -4.02 25.82 -10.01
CA GLU A 141 -4.48 24.63 -9.28
C GLU A 141 -5.40 23.79 -10.18
N TRP A 142 -5.63 22.53 -9.82
CA TRP A 142 -6.59 21.72 -10.56
C TRP A 142 -8.01 22.18 -10.23
N GLN A 143 -8.74 22.67 -11.23
CA GLN A 143 -10.16 23.01 -11.04
C GLN A 143 -10.92 21.81 -10.48
N THR A 144 -11.68 22.02 -9.41
CA THR A 144 -12.35 20.95 -8.66
C THR A 144 -13.15 20.04 -9.58
N ASP A 145 -14.07 20.57 -10.39
CA ASP A 145 -14.89 19.75 -11.30
C ASP A 145 -14.05 18.94 -12.30
N GLY A 146 -12.93 19.51 -12.77
CA GLY A 146 -11.98 18.81 -13.64
C GLY A 146 -11.26 17.68 -12.93
N PHE A 147 -10.81 17.90 -11.70
CA PHE A 147 -10.22 16.84 -10.89
C PHE A 147 -11.23 15.72 -10.65
N LEU A 148 -12.49 16.06 -10.34
CA LEU A 148 -13.54 15.07 -10.11
C LEU A 148 -13.90 14.24 -11.32
N GLY A 149 -14.08 14.89 -12.47
CA GLY A 149 -14.38 14.21 -13.73
C GLY A 149 -13.23 13.33 -14.22
N SER A 150 -12.01 13.55 -13.75
CA SER A 150 -10.84 12.78 -14.19
C SER A 150 -10.96 11.30 -13.85
N ASP A 151 -10.44 10.46 -14.73
CA ASP A 151 -10.52 9.00 -14.58
C ASP A 151 -9.77 8.53 -13.31
N ALA A 152 -10.28 7.48 -12.67
CA ALA A 152 -9.73 6.96 -11.41
C ALA A 152 -8.25 6.56 -11.56
N GLU A 153 -7.84 6.01 -12.70
CA GLU A 153 -6.45 5.66 -12.98
C GLU A 153 -5.49 6.85 -12.94
N VAL A 154 -6.00 8.06 -13.19
CA VAL A 154 -5.21 9.30 -13.09
C VAL A 154 -5.10 9.71 -11.62
N LYS A 155 -6.23 9.82 -10.91
CA LYS A 155 -6.28 10.25 -9.51
C LYS A 155 -5.55 9.27 -8.58
N GLU A 156 -5.97 8.01 -8.58
CA GLU A 156 -5.34 6.97 -7.76
C GLU A 156 -3.91 6.70 -8.20
N GLY A 157 -3.63 6.77 -9.50
CA GLY A 157 -2.28 6.63 -10.00
C GLY A 157 -1.35 7.73 -9.46
N LEU A 158 -1.80 8.98 -9.41
CA LEU A 158 -1.02 10.09 -8.85
C LEU A 158 -0.82 9.94 -7.35
N ALA A 159 -1.89 9.64 -6.61
CA ALA A 159 -1.81 9.41 -5.16
C ALA A 159 -0.83 8.27 -4.84
N GLN A 160 -0.97 7.13 -5.51
CA GLN A 160 -0.07 5.98 -5.34
C GLN A 160 1.37 6.26 -5.78
N PHE A 161 1.57 7.03 -6.86
CA PHE A 161 2.92 7.43 -7.27
C PHE A 161 3.64 8.26 -6.20
N TYR A 162 2.95 9.25 -5.61
CA TYR A 162 3.55 10.06 -4.55
C TYR A 162 3.71 9.27 -3.24
N THR A 163 2.77 8.38 -2.92
CA THR A 163 2.91 7.45 -1.78
C THR A 163 4.14 6.57 -1.94
N HIS A 164 4.36 6.01 -3.12
CA HIS A 164 5.58 5.27 -3.44
C HIS A 164 6.83 6.13 -3.21
N ALA A 165 6.90 7.31 -3.84
CA ALA A 165 8.09 8.16 -3.80
C ALA A 165 8.44 8.60 -2.36
N ILE A 166 7.42 8.96 -1.57
CA ILE A 166 7.62 9.40 -0.18
C ILE A 166 8.04 8.21 0.69
N THR A 167 7.35 7.07 0.61
CA THR A 167 7.72 5.89 1.40
C THR A 167 9.11 5.36 1.03
N GLU A 168 9.52 5.43 -0.24
CA GLU A 168 10.88 5.13 -0.69
C GLU A 168 11.90 6.07 -0.06
N SER A 169 11.63 7.38 -0.04
CA SER A 169 12.52 8.37 0.58
C SER A 169 12.68 8.16 2.10
N LEU A 170 11.63 7.69 2.77
CA LEU A 170 11.63 7.41 4.21
C LEU A 170 12.36 6.10 4.56
N ALA A 171 12.48 5.16 3.61
CA ALA A 171 12.93 3.79 3.87
C ALA A 171 14.31 3.68 4.54
N LEU A 172 15.23 4.62 4.24
CA LEU A 172 16.57 4.63 4.84
C LEU A 172 16.56 4.91 6.35
N ARG A 173 15.56 5.65 6.85
CA ARG A 173 15.46 6.05 8.27
C ARG A 173 14.40 5.24 9.00
N THR A 174 13.32 4.92 8.31
CA THR A 174 12.17 4.21 8.86
C THR A 174 11.64 3.28 7.76
N PRO A 175 12.12 2.03 7.68
CA PRO A 175 11.74 1.11 6.61
C PRO A 175 10.28 0.63 6.71
N GLY A 176 9.67 0.71 7.91
CA GLY A 176 8.32 0.23 8.20
C GLY A 176 7.25 0.68 7.18
N PRO A 177 7.05 1.99 6.94
CA PRO A 177 6.07 2.48 5.97
C PRO A 177 6.30 1.96 4.55
N ARG A 178 7.55 1.77 4.13
CA ARG A 178 7.86 1.24 2.79
C ARG A 178 7.47 -0.23 2.65
N LEU A 179 7.72 -1.03 3.68
CA LEU A 179 7.30 -2.44 3.76
C LEU A 179 5.77 -2.54 3.84
N ALA A 180 5.13 -1.67 4.63
CA ALA A 180 3.68 -1.60 4.73
C ALA A 180 3.01 -1.23 3.40
N TYR A 181 3.57 -0.27 2.67
CA TYR A 181 3.13 0.08 1.33
C TYR A 181 3.19 -1.12 0.38
N GLU A 182 4.31 -1.84 0.38
CA GLU A 182 4.53 -3.03 -0.45
C GLU A 182 3.50 -4.13 -0.16
N ALA A 183 3.34 -4.48 1.11
CA ALA A 183 2.38 -5.50 1.54
C ALA A 183 0.93 -5.11 1.22
N PHE A 184 0.58 -3.83 1.43
CA PHE A 184 -0.75 -3.32 1.11
C PHE A 184 -1.01 -3.31 -0.41
N LEU A 185 -0.02 -2.95 -1.22
CA LEU A 185 -0.13 -2.91 -2.67
C LEU A 185 -0.47 -4.28 -3.28
N GLU A 186 0.02 -5.38 -2.71
CA GLU A 186 -0.35 -6.75 -3.13
C GLU A 186 -1.84 -7.09 -2.93
N MET A 187 -2.50 -6.36 -2.03
CA MET A 187 -3.92 -6.47 -1.73
C MET A 187 -4.77 -5.56 -2.62
N GLN A 188 -4.18 -4.65 -3.39
CA GLN A 188 -4.90 -3.72 -4.26
C GLN A 188 -5.09 -4.27 -5.68
N GLY A 189 -5.94 -3.58 -6.45
CA GLY A 189 -6.25 -3.87 -7.84
C GLY A 189 -6.70 -2.62 -8.60
N GLY A 190 -6.89 -2.75 -9.92
CA GLY A 190 -7.50 -1.70 -10.73
C GLY A 190 -6.69 -0.38 -10.75
N PRO A 191 -7.35 0.78 -10.57
CA PRO A 191 -6.73 2.11 -10.65
C PRO A 191 -5.51 2.33 -9.75
N TYR A 192 -5.49 1.72 -8.56
CA TYR A 192 -4.38 1.82 -7.61
C TYR A 192 -3.03 1.31 -8.18
N LEU A 193 -3.08 0.41 -9.16
CA LEU A 193 -1.89 -0.17 -9.80
C LEU A 193 -1.42 0.62 -11.04
N ALA A 194 -2.08 1.72 -11.41
CA ALA A 194 -1.77 2.48 -12.62
C ALA A 194 -0.31 3.01 -12.62
N HIS A 195 0.15 3.51 -11.46
CA HIS A 195 1.47 4.10 -11.29
C HIS A 195 2.64 3.13 -11.57
N LEU A 196 2.45 1.82 -11.34
CA LEU A 196 3.47 0.80 -11.61
C LEU A 196 3.86 0.75 -13.08
N LYS A 197 2.90 0.99 -13.99
CA LYS A 197 3.18 1.07 -15.42
C LYS A 197 4.04 2.28 -15.75
N TRP A 198 3.85 3.40 -15.05
CA TRP A 198 4.60 4.63 -15.25
C TRP A 198 6.06 4.45 -14.81
N LEU A 199 6.26 3.90 -13.61
CA LEU A 199 7.58 3.56 -13.06
C LEU A 199 8.37 2.63 -14.00
N LYS A 200 7.72 1.60 -14.55
CA LYS A 200 8.36 0.65 -15.46
C LYS A 200 8.79 1.27 -16.79
N GLN A 201 8.02 2.22 -17.32
CA GLN A 201 8.31 2.84 -18.63
C GLN A 201 9.50 3.80 -18.58
N HIS A 202 9.72 4.48 -17.45
CA HIS A 202 10.71 5.55 -17.34
C HIS A 202 11.48 5.55 -16.01
N PRO A 203 12.13 4.44 -15.61
CA PRO A 203 12.62 4.21 -14.24
C PRO A 203 13.43 5.37 -13.64
N ASN A 204 14.28 6.04 -14.43
CA ASN A 204 15.15 7.10 -13.93
C ASN A 204 14.59 8.53 -14.04
N ARG A 205 13.38 8.70 -14.60
CA ARG A 205 12.79 10.03 -14.91
C ARG A 205 11.30 10.12 -14.65
N THR A 206 10.68 9.08 -14.08
CA THR A 206 9.22 9.04 -13.85
C THR A 206 8.76 10.26 -13.04
N GLY A 207 9.49 10.69 -12.01
CA GLY A 207 9.13 11.85 -11.20
C GLY A 207 8.99 13.14 -12.00
N GLU A 208 9.95 13.47 -12.86
CA GLU A 208 9.85 14.65 -13.71
C GLU A 208 8.71 14.53 -14.73
N ILE A 209 8.57 13.36 -15.35
CA ILE A 209 7.52 13.12 -16.35
C ILE A 209 6.14 13.27 -15.72
N VAL A 210 5.91 12.67 -14.55
CA VAL A 210 4.65 12.79 -13.80
C VAL A 210 4.41 14.24 -13.43
N ARG A 211 5.41 14.94 -12.89
CA ARG A 211 5.29 16.37 -12.52
C ARG A 211 4.86 17.24 -13.71
N PHE A 212 5.57 17.14 -14.85
CA PHE A 212 5.24 17.95 -16.03
C PHE A 212 3.87 17.58 -16.63
N THR A 213 3.51 16.29 -16.56
CA THR A 213 2.20 15.84 -17.04
C THR A 213 1.08 16.33 -16.13
N MET A 214 1.28 16.33 -14.81
CA MET A 214 0.33 16.87 -13.83
C MET A 214 0.11 18.38 -14.04
N VAL A 215 1.17 19.16 -14.21
CA VAL A 215 1.07 20.61 -14.49
C VAL A 215 0.28 20.87 -15.77
N ALA A 216 0.53 20.09 -16.84
CA ALA A 216 -0.25 20.20 -18.08
C ALA A 216 -1.73 19.81 -17.89
N ALA A 217 -1.98 18.74 -17.14
CA ALA A 217 -3.32 18.25 -16.82
C ALA A 217 -4.16 19.26 -16.02
N ARG A 218 -3.56 19.93 -15.04
CA ARG A 218 -4.24 20.95 -14.20
C ARG A 218 -4.86 22.09 -15.00
N SER A 219 -4.19 22.47 -16.10
CA SER A 219 -4.68 23.52 -17.01
C SER A 219 -5.80 23.07 -17.96
N GLY A 220 -6.07 21.77 -18.07
CA GLY A 220 -6.93 21.16 -19.09
C GLY A 220 -8.35 20.79 -18.65
N GLY A 221 -8.68 20.91 -17.35
CA GLY A 221 -9.97 20.49 -16.80
C GLY A 221 -10.01 18.99 -16.48
N GLU A 222 -11.03 18.28 -16.97
CA GLU A 222 -11.15 16.82 -16.81
C GLU A 222 -10.10 16.08 -17.64
N VAL A 223 -9.51 15.03 -17.07
CA VAL A 223 -8.44 14.27 -17.72
C VAL A 223 -8.80 12.79 -17.84
N LYS A 224 -8.87 12.32 -19.09
CA LYS A 224 -9.03 10.91 -19.39
C LYS A 224 -7.70 10.17 -19.31
N HIS A 225 -7.72 8.91 -18.86
CA HIS A 225 -6.53 8.09 -18.68
C HIS A 225 -5.75 7.90 -20.00
N VAL A 226 -6.45 7.79 -21.14
CA VAL A 226 -5.80 7.70 -22.47
C VAL A 226 -5.03 8.98 -22.80
N GLU A 227 -5.60 10.14 -22.47
CA GLU A 227 -4.99 11.45 -22.71
C GLU A 227 -3.80 11.66 -21.77
N TRP A 228 -3.94 11.26 -20.50
CA TRP A 228 -2.86 11.22 -19.52
C TRP A 228 -1.65 10.45 -20.04
N LEU A 229 -1.85 9.22 -20.52
CA LEU A 229 -0.77 8.39 -21.07
C LEU A 229 -0.13 9.03 -22.32
N LYS A 230 -0.91 9.69 -23.17
CA LYS A 230 -0.39 10.43 -24.33
C LYS A 230 0.48 11.60 -23.89
N GLN A 231 0.05 12.36 -22.87
CA GLN A 231 0.82 13.46 -22.32
C GLN A 231 2.11 12.98 -21.65
N MET A 232 2.07 11.88 -20.87
CA MET A 232 3.27 11.29 -20.27
C MET A 232 4.32 10.92 -21.33
N ARG A 233 3.92 10.31 -22.45
CA ARG A 233 4.83 10.00 -23.56
C ARG A 233 5.45 11.25 -24.19
N LYS A 234 4.65 12.31 -24.35
CA LYS A 234 5.11 13.61 -24.88
C LYS A 234 6.12 14.28 -23.93
N SER A 235 5.82 14.28 -22.63
CA SER A 235 6.70 14.80 -21.58
C SER A 235 8.02 14.02 -21.52
N GLY A 236 7.96 12.69 -21.54
CA GLY A 236 9.15 11.82 -21.56
C GLY A 236 10.03 12.04 -22.81
N SER A 237 9.42 12.23 -23.98
CA SER A 237 10.14 12.51 -25.23
C SER A 237 10.82 13.89 -25.20
N SER A 238 10.13 14.91 -24.67
CA SER A 238 10.65 16.27 -24.57
C SER A 238 11.85 16.36 -23.62
N LEU A 239 11.78 15.65 -22.48
CA LEU A 239 12.89 15.56 -21.53
C LEU A 239 14.09 14.78 -22.09
N GLY A 240 13.84 13.73 -22.88
CA GLY A 240 14.90 12.98 -23.57
C GLY A 240 15.61 13.74 -24.69
N LYS A 241 14.97 14.75 -25.28
CA LYS A 241 15.63 15.64 -26.27
C LYS A 241 16.51 16.68 -25.60
N LYS A 242 16.11 17.24 -24.45
CA LYS A 242 16.93 18.19 -23.68
C LYS A 242 18.22 17.58 -23.13
N SER A 243 18.22 16.30 -22.76
CA SER A 243 19.44 15.62 -22.29
C SER A 243 20.44 15.24 -23.40
N LYS A 244 20.11 15.47 -24.68
CA LYS A 244 20.95 15.14 -25.85
C LYS A 244 21.52 16.36 -26.57
N GLN A 245 21.24 17.57 -26.12
CA GLN A 245 21.99 18.74 -26.60
C GLN A 245 23.37 18.75 -25.91
N PRO A 246 24.48 18.61 -26.65
CA PRO A 246 25.80 18.80 -26.05
C PRO A 246 25.88 20.24 -25.54
N ALA A 247 26.47 20.41 -24.35
CA ALA A 247 26.84 21.71 -23.83
C ALA A 247 27.59 22.45 -24.94
N GLY A 248 27.07 23.62 -25.30
CA GLY A 248 27.61 24.42 -26.39
C GLY A 248 29.10 24.63 -26.21
N SER A 249 29.84 24.28 -27.25
CA SER A 249 31.17 24.81 -27.53
C SER A 249 31.09 26.34 -27.55
N THR A 250 31.55 26.97 -26.48
CA THR A 250 32.11 28.32 -26.48
C THR A 250 33.60 28.24 -26.73
#